data_AF-A0A8H4HG14-F1
#
_entry.id   AF-A0A8H4HG14-F1
#
_cell.length_a   1.000
_cell.length_b   1.000
_cell.length_c   1.000
_cell.angle_alpha   90.00
_cell.angle_beta   90.00
_cell.angle_gamma   90.00
#
_symmetry.space_group_name_H-M   'P 1'
#
loop_
_entity.id
_entity.type
_entity.pdbx_description
1 polymer ?
#
loop_
_entity_poly.entity_id
_entity_poly.type
_entity_poly.pdbx_seq_one_letter_code
_entity_poly.pdbx_strand_id
1 'polypeptide(L)'
;MADDRILHYLPPGWTEEMYQNQTDAALEALSEQELQNLMERQAAEAKLISAENMARINERRTERGAPPMQIPSPAADLENLQTLVSLIEEEDWSDFGFLVFRTYYSDEPLWEKFLAQYGDILDEGIDAAPAESGIERIRDRAFLKFVSDEAMAGETPARVAYAYRLSAAEMDDDAEEDRLEPGLHTRMCLMVDEECMRSVVDAKPGSPAPFIKAVDVTLGEQRLSYSGTFKVAIASLITKFYPALLDCQDTSELVPPTEDAIWGA
;
A
#
# COMPACT_ATOMS: atom_id res chain seq x y z
N MET A 1 -6.75 17.88 24.22
CA MET A 1 -5.88 18.54 25.23
C MET A 1 -4.43 18.04 25.15
N ALA A 2 -4.17 16.77 24.79
CA ALA A 2 -2.82 16.27 24.52
C ALA A 2 -2.33 16.64 23.10
N ASP A 3 -3.18 16.51 22.07
CA ASP A 3 -2.82 16.84 20.67
C ASP A 3 -2.40 18.30 20.47
N ASP A 4 -3.03 19.24 21.16
CA ASP A 4 -2.70 20.67 21.04
C ASP A 4 -1.29 21.00 21.56
N ARG A 5 -0.76 20.19 22.48
CA ARG A 5 0.61 20.33 22.97
C ARG A 5 1.64 19.72 22.03
N ILE A 6 1.30 18.62 21.35
CA ILE A 6 2.22 17.96 20.42
C ILE A 6 2.36 18.80 19.14
N LEU A 7 1.26 19.39 18.65
CA LEU A 7 1.23 20.25 17.45
C LEU A 7 2.08 21.52 17.55
N HIS A 8 2.46 21.91 18.77
CA HIS A 8 3.29 23.07 19.04
C HIS A 8 4.62 22.73 19.70
N TYR A 9 5.00 21.44 19.73
CA TYR A 9 6.27 21.02 20.29
C TYR A 9 7.44 21.52 19.46
N LEU A 10 8.46 22.07 20.13
CA LEU A 10 9.75 22.40 19.53
C LEU A 10 10.86 21.87 20.46
N PRO A 11 11.94 21.29 19.91
CA PRO A 11 13.11 20.97 20.71
C PRO A 11 13.67 22.22 21.40
N PRO A 12 14.32 22.09 22.57
CA PRO A 12 14.92 23.21 23.27
C PRO A 12 15.87 24.02 22.38
N GLY A 13 15.61 25.32 22.25
CA GLY A 13 16.42 26.23 21.42
C GLY A 13 16.04 26.26 19.94
N TRP A 14 15.07 25.45 19.49
CA TRP A 14 14.52 25.54 18.15
C TRP A 14 13.46 26.63 18.05
N THR A 15 13.44 27.29 16.90
CA THR A 15 12.33 28.16 16.49
C THR A 15 11.44 27.45 15.49
N GLU A 16 10.24 27.98 15.27
CA GLU A 16 9.33 27.46 14.25
C GLU A 16 9.95 27.48 12.84
N GLU A 17 10.77 28.50 12.55
CA GLU A 17 11.51 28.60 11.28
C GLU A 17 12.56 27.49 11.14
N MET A 18 13.20 27.08 12.24
CA MET A 18 14.15 25.97 12.24
C MET A 18 13.45 24.62 12.06
N TYR A 19 12.26 24.45 12.64
CA TYR A 19 11.43 23.27 12.43
C TYR A 19 11.02 23.12 10.97
N GLN A 20 10.56 24.20 10.33
CA GLN A 20 10.15 24.19 8.92
C GLN A 20 11.33 24.00 7.94
N ASN A 21 12.54 24.36 8.34
CA ASN A 21 13.75 24.27 7.51
C ASN A 21 14.82 23.35 8.10
N GLN A 22 14.38 22.30 8.79
CA GLN A 22 15.27 21.36 9.47
C GLN A 22 16.19 20.61 8.49
N THR A 23 17.41 20.32 8.95
CA THR A 23 18.43 19.59 8.19
C THR A 23 18.80 18.31 8.92
N ASP A 24 19.30 17.30 8.21
CA ASP A 24 19.67 16.01 8.80
C ASP A 24 20.64 16.15 9.98
N ALA A 25 21.65 17.04 9.83
CA ALA A 25 22.61 17.32 10.89
C ALA A 25 21.98 17.95 12.15
N ALA A 26 20.87 18.70 12.00
CA ALA A 26 20.12 19.25 13.12
C ALA A 26 19.28 18.18 13.83
N LEU A 27 18.77 17.19 13.09
CA LEU A 27 18.01 16.06 13.64
C LEU A 27 18.92 15.08 14.39
N GLU A 28 20.11 14.78 13.85
CA GLU A 28 21.11 13.93 14.51
C GLU A 28 21.63 14.48 15.84
N ALA A 29 21.56 15.81 16.02
CA ALA A 29 21.97 16.48 17.25
C ALA A 29 20.93 16.41 18.38
N LEU A 30 19.71 15.96 18.08
CA LEU A 30 18.63 15.81 19.07
C LEU A 30 18.84 14.55 19.91
N SER A 31 18.39 14.59 21.17
CA SER A 31 18.22 13.37 21.94
C SER A 31 17.09 12.51 21.37
N GLU A 32 17.12 11.21 21.64
CA GLU A 32 16.10 10.26 21.19
C GLU A 32 14.68 10.68 21.61
N GLN A 33 14.53 11.24 22.82
CA GLN A 33 13.25 11.73 23.31
C GLN A 33 12.78 13.00 22.57
N GLU A 34 13.70 13.90 22.21
CA GLU A 34 13.38 15.11 21.45
C GLU A 34 13.01 14.78 20.00
N LEU A 35 13.73 13.82 19.40
CA LEU A 35 13.42 13.30 18.07
C LEU A 35 12.05 12.62 18.05
N GLN A 36 11.75 11.77 19.05
CA GLN A 36 10.45 11.12 19.18
C GLN A 36 9.30 12.13 19.26
N ASN A 37 9.42 13.15 20.13
CA ASN A 37 8.40 14.18 20.27
C ASN A 37 8.23 15.03 18.98
N LEU A 38 9.32 15.26 18.24
CA LEU A 38 9.29 15.95 16.95
C LEU A 38 8.59 15.11 15.88
N MET A 39 8.86 13.81 15.82
CA MET A 39 8.16 12.87 14.92
C MET A 39 6.67 12.80 15.26
N GLU A 40 6.30 12.78 16.53
CA GLU A 40 4.89 12.81 16.97
C GLU A 40 4.19 14.11 16.54
N ARG A 41 4.87 15.25 16.61
CA ARG A 41 4.36 16.52 16.07
C ARG A 41 4.11 16.42 14.56
N GLN A 42 5.10 15.94 13.79
CA GLN A 42 4.97 15.78 12.35
C GLN A 42 3.83 14.83 11.97
N ALA A 43 3.68 13.73 12.69
CA ALA A 43 2.58 12.79 12.50
C ALA A 43 1.21 13.44 12.80
N ALA A 44 1.13 14.29 13.84
CA ALA A 44 -0.09 15.02 14.17
C ALA A 44 -0.43 16.09 13.12
N GLU A 45 0.56 16.82 12.61
CA GLU A 45 0.38 17.78 11.51
C GLU A 45 -0.05 17.07 10.21
N ALA A 46 0.57 15.94 9.87
CA ALA A 46 0.18 15.11 8.73
C ALA A 46 -1.27 14.59 8.87
N LYS A 47 -1.69 14.20 10.07
CA LYS A 47 -3.09 13.81 10.35
C LYS A 47 -4.06 14.97 10.13
N LEU A 48 -3.72 16.19 10.52
CA LEU A 48 -4.56 17.38 10.27
C LEU A 48 -4.67 17.68 8.78
N ILE A 49 -3.54 17.72 8.06
CA ILE A 49 -3.52 17.96 6.62
C ILE A 49 -4.32 16.87 5.87
N SER A 50 -4.20 15.63 6.32
CA SER A 50 -4.98 14.50 5.79
C SER A 50 -6.47 14.67 6.06
N ALA A 51 -6.87 15.04 7.29
CA ALA A 51 -8.26 15.27 7.66
C ALA A 51 -8.89 16.44 6.87
N GLU A 52 -8.16 17.54 6.66
CA GLU A 52 -8.63 18.69 5.86
C GLU A 52 -8.80 18.32 4.39
N ASN A 53 -7.84 17.60 3.80
CA ASN A 53 -7.95 17.13 2.43
C ASN A 53 -9.10 16.14 2.27
N MET A 54 -9.31 15.28 3.25
CA MET A 54 -10.41 14.32 3.26
C MET A 54 -11.76 14.99 3.41
N ALA A 55 -11.88 16.01 4.25
CA ALA A 55 -13.07 16.85 4.32
C ALA A 55 -13.39 17.47 2.95
N ARG A 56 -12.38 18.00 2.26
CA ARG A 56 -12.52 18.55 0.90
C ARG A 56 -12.91 17.49 -0.15
N ILE A 57 -12.48 16.25 0.00
CA ILE A 57 -12.91 15.16 -0.90
C ILE A 57 -14.33 14.72 -0.56
N ASN A 58 -14.67 14.59 0.72
CA ASN A 58 -16.00 14.21 1.20
C ASN A 58 -17.07 15.25 0.85
N GLU A 59 -16.73 16.53 0.85
CA GLU A 59 -17.60 17.60 0.40
C GLU A 59 -17.96 17.40 -1.08
N ARG A 60 -16.95 17.14 -1.94
CA ARG A 60 -17.16 16.79 -3.35
C ARG A 60 -17.94 15.49 -3.56
N ARG A 61 -17.83 14.51 -2.66
CA ARG A 61 -18.61 13.26 -2.69
C ARG A 61 -20.07 13.51 -2.33
N THR A 62 -20.31 14.31 -1.30
CA THR A 62 -21.65 14.70 -0.85
C THR A 62 -22.40 15.46 -1.94
N GLU A 63 -21.72 16.36 -2.66
CA GLU A 63 -22.27 17.07 -3.82
C GLU A 63 -22.71 16.14 -4.95
N ARG A 64 -22.07 14.96 -5.06
CA ARG A 64 -22.38 13.93 -6.08
C ARG A 64 -23.36 12.87 -5.56
N GLY A 65 -23.87 13.00 -4.34
CA GLY A 65 -24.76 12.03 -3.71
C GLY A 65 -24.07 10.75 -3.25
N ALA A 66 -22.73 10.72 -3.19
CA ALA A 66 -21.95 9.60 -2.69
C ALA A 66 -21.69 9.74 -1.18
N PRO A 67 -21.64 8.63 -0.42
CA PRO A 67 -21.30 8.68 0.99
C PRO A 67 -19.87 9.21 1.20
N PRO A 68 -19.62 9.94 2.30
CA PRO A 68 -18.29 10.43 2.63
C PRO A 68 -17.34 9.26 2.92
N MET A 69 -16.11 9.33 2.39
CA MET A 69 -15.03 8.43 2.77
C MET A 69 -14.72 8.63 4.26
N GLN A 70 -14.65 7.53 4.98
CA GLN A 70 -14.17 7.54 6.35
C GLN A 70 -12.66 7.33 6.33
N ILE A 71 -11.94 8.01 7.23
CA ILE A 71 -10.58 7.60 7.58
C ILE A 71 -10.70 6.13 8.01
N PRO A 72 -9.83 5.21 7.54
CA PRO A 72 -9.78 3.87 8.09
C PRO A 72 -9.59 3.99 9.61
N SER A 73 -10.68 3.75 10.31
CA SER A 73 -10.70 3.59 11.75
C SER A 73 -10.27 2.16 12.02
N PRO A 74 -9.59 1.86 13.14
CA PRO A 74 -9.33 0.47 13.53
C PRO A 74 -10.58 -0.40 13.56
N ALA A 75 -11.76 0.20 13.77
CA ALA A 75 -13.06 -0.49 13.67
C ALA A 75 -13.47 -0.81 12.23
N ALA A 76 -13.17 0.07 11.26
CA ALA A 76 -13.43 -0.17 9.84
C ALA A 76 -12.47 -1.23 9.29
N ASP A 77 -11.20 -1.22 9.72
CA ASP A 77 -10.22 -2.25 9.34
C ASP A 77 -10.68 -3.66 9.79
N LEU A 78 -11.24 -3.77 11.00
CA LEU A 78 -11.81 -5.03 11.49
C LEU A 78 -13.03 -5.50 10.68
N GLU A 79 -13.98 -4.61 10.41
CA GLU A 79 -15.20 -4.95 9.64
C GLU A 79 -14.87 -5.34 8.19
N ASN A 80 -13.93 -4.63 7.57
CA ASN A 80 -13.45 -4.92 6.21
C ASN A 80 -12.76 -6.28 6.15
N LEU A 81 -11.94 -6.61 7.15
CA LEU A 81 -11.29 -7.92 7.24
C LEU A 81 -12.29 -9.05 7.47
N GLN A 82 -13.29 -8.86 8.33
CA GLN A 82 -14.35 -9.86 8.55
C GLN A 82 -15.16 -10.09 7.27
N THR A 83 -15.43 -9.02 6.52
CA THR A 83 -16.09 -9.10 5.21
C THR A 83 -15.26 -9.87 4.19
N LEU A 84 -13.94 -9.60 4.13
CA LEU A 84 -13.00 -10.35 3.27
C LEU A 84 -12.98 -11.85 3.62
N VAL A 85 -12.87 -12.19 4.91
CA VAL A 85 -12.87 -13.58 5.37
C VAL A 85 -14.16 -14.28 4.98
N SER A 86 -15.30 -13.62 5.19
CA SER A 86 -16.61 -14.17 4.84
C SER A 86 -16.72 -14.39 3.33
N LEU A 87 -16.28 -13.44 2.51
CA LEU A 87 -16.27 -13.56 1.06
C LEU A 87 -15.44 -14.76 0.58
N ILE A 88 -14.21 -14.92 1.08
CA ILE A 88 -13.32 -16.02 0.69
C ILE A 88 -13.87 -17.38 1.13
N GLU A 89 -14.46 -17.47 2.32
CA GLU A 89 -15.09 -18.69 2.83
C GLU A 89 -16.38 -19.03 2.07
N GLU A 90 -17.20 -18.04 1.70
CA GLU A 90 -18.47 -18.23 0.98
C GLU A 90 -18.26 -18.59 -0.49
N GLU A 91 -17.29 -17.96 -1.16
CA GLU A 91 -16.97 -18.19 -2.57
C GLU A 91 -15.94 -19.32 -2.76
N ASP A 92 -15.44 -19.90 -1.66
CA ASP A 92 -14.46 -21.00 -1.63
C ASP A 92 -13.21 -20.74 -2.49
N TRP A 93 -12.67 -19.52 -2.42
CA TRP A 93 -11.47 -19.18 -3.19
C TRP A 93 -10.27 -19.97 -2.66
N SER A 94 -9.58 -20.66 -3.57
CA SER A 94 -8.35 -21.40 -3.26
C SER A 94 -7.22 -20.44 -2.91
N ASP A 95 -7.05 -19.40 -3.72
CA ASP A 95 -6.02 -18.37 -3.56
C ASP A 95 -6.62 -16.98 -3.75
N PHE A 96 -6.09 -15.99 -3.01
CA PHE A 96 -6.41 -14.58 -3.20
C PHE A 96 -5.19 -13.69 -2.97
N GLY A 97 -5.17 -12.51 -3.60
CA GLY A 97 -4.05 -11.57 -3.49
C GLY A 97 -3.78 -10.87 -4.81
N PHE A 98 -2.53 -10.88 -5.26
CA PHE A 98 -2.12 -10.05 -6.40
C PHE A 98 -1.18 -10.75 -7.37
N LEU A 99 -1.28 -10.41 -8.65
CA LEU A 99 -0.20 -10.63 -9.61
C LEU A 99 0.89 -9.58 -9.40
N VAL A 100 2.13 -10.04 -9.38
CA VAL A 100 3.32 -9.22 -9.15
C VAL A 100 4.28 -9.35 -10.32
N PHE A 101 4.52 -8.25 -11.03
CA PHE A 101 5.41 -8.22 -12.18
C PHE A 101 6.78 -7.70 -11.78
N ARG A 102 7.81 -8.52 -11.94
CA ARG A 102 9.20 -8.08 -11.81
C ARG A 102 9.60 -7.33 -13.07
N THR A 103 10.11 -6.11 -12.93
CA THR A 103 10.61 -5.30 -14.06
C THR A 103 12.10 -5.01 -13.97
N TYR A 104 12.75 -5.30 -12.85
CA TYR A 104 14.20 -5.12 -12.69
C TYR A 104 14.95 -6.46 -12.67
N TYR A 105 15.81 -6.68 -13.66
CA TYR A 105 16.57 -7.93 -13.86
C TYR A 105 18.08 -7.76 -13.80
N SER A 106 18.57 -6.55 -13.56
CA SER A 106 20.01 -6.25 -13.63
C SER A 106 20.81 -6.74 -12.41
N ASP A 107 20.13 -7.14 -11.33
CA ASP A 107 20.75 -7.61 -10.07
C ASP A 107 19.97 -8.81 -9.51
N GLU A 108 20.34 -10.02 -9.92
CA GLU A 108 19.72 -11.26 -9.44
C GLU A 108 19.94 -11.50 -7.93
N PRO A 109 21.15 -11.26 -7.37
CA PRO A 109 21.34 -11.34 -5.91
C PRO A 109 20.44 -10.40 -5.10
N LEU A 110 20.15 -9.20 -5.61
CA LEU A 110 19.18 -8.30 -4.97
C LEU A 110 17.77 -8.88 -5.01
N TRP A 111 17.38 -9.47 -6.14
CA TRP A 111 16.09 -10.15 -6.29
C TRP A 111 15.91 -11.34 -5.34
N GLU A 112 16.92 -12.21 -5.24
CA GLU A 112 16.88 -13.35 -4.31
C GLU A 112 16.74 -12.89 -2.85
N LYS A 113 17.41 -11.81 -2.45
CA LYS A 113 17.26 -11.23 -1.11
C LYS A 113 15.88 -10.63 -0.89
N PHE A 114 15.33 -9.95 -1.89
CA PHE A 114 13.96 -9.45 -1.84
C PHE A 114 12.98 -10.61 -1.63
N LEU A 115 13.08 -11.68 -2.42
CA LEU A 115 12.23 -12.88 -2.30
C LEU A 115 12.35 -13.54 -0.92
N ALA A 116 13.55 -13.53 -0.32
CA ALA A 116 13.77 -14.08 1.00
C ALA A 116 13.19 -13.23 2.16
N GLN A 117 12.84 -11.96 1.93
CA GLN A 117 12.43 -11.03 2.99
C GLN A 117 10.99 -10.51 2.85
N TYR A 118 10.45 -10.39 1.63
CA TYR A 118 9.11 -9.84 1.45
C TYR A 118 8.02 -10.68 2.11
N GLY A 119 8.20 -12.01 2.15
CA GLY A 119 7.27 -12.95 2.77
C GLY A 119 7.13 -12.69 4.27
N ASP A 120 8.26 -12.54 4.97
CA ASP A 120 8.28 -12.21 6.40
C ASP A 120 7.54 -10.89 6.68
N ILE A 121 7.73 -9.86 5.84
CA ILE A 121 7.05 -8.57 6.00
C ILE A 121 5.55 -8.68 5.74
N LEU A 122 5.14 -9.51 4.77
CA LEU A 122 3.73 -9.78 4.49
C LEU A 122 3.08 -10.51 5.68
N ASP A 123 3.77 -11.51 6.24
CA ASP A 123 3.35 -12.28 7.41
C ASP A 123 3.26 -11.40 8.66
N GLU A 124 4.22 -10.50 8.90
CA GLU A 124 4.15 -9.51 9.98
C GLU A 124 2.87 -8.65 9.90
N GLY A 125 2.47 -8.30 8.68
CA GLY A 125 1.22 -7.58 8.41
C GLY A 125 -0.04 -8.37 8.79
N ILE A 126 -0.04 -9.67 8.55
CA ILE A 126 -1.13 -10.59 8.92
C ILE A 126 -1.14 -10.82 10.43
N ASP A 127 0.03 -11.06 11.03
CA ASP A 127 0.20 -11.28 12.47
C ASP A 127 -0.22 -10.05 13.30
N ALA A 128 -0.06 -8.85 12.75
CA ALA A 128 -0.46 -7.60 13.39
C ALA A 128 -1.98 -7.33 13.31
N ALA A 129 -2.74 -8.10 12.52
CA ALA A 129 -4.18 -7.93 12.40
C ALA A 129 -4.92 -8.32 13.69
N PRO A 130 -6.08 -7.70 13.99
CA PRO A 130 -6.87 -8.09 15.15
C PRO A 130 -7.29 -9.56 15.09
N ALA A 131 -7.11 -10.31 16.18
CA ALA A 131 -7.46 -11.73 16.22
C ALA A 131 -8.95 -11.99 15.92
N GLU A 132 -9.82 -11.02 16.25
CA GLU A 132 -11.26 -11.08 16.00
C GLU A 132 -11.63 -10.93 14.51
N SER A 133 -10.68 -10.57 13.65
CA SER A 133 -10.90 -10.44 12.20
C SER A 133 -11.15 -11.79 11.52
N GLY A 134 -10.59 -12.88 12.07
CA GLY A 134 -10.63 -14.19 11.45
C GLY A 134 -9.62 -14.40 10.32
N ILE A 135 -8.72 -13.44 10.05
CA ILE A 135 -7.75 -13.51 8.94
C ILE A 135 -6.88 -14.78 8.98
N GLU A 136 -6.56 -15.28 10.18
CA GLU A 136 -5.79 -16.52 10.36
C GLU A 136 -6.43 -17.74 9.69
N ARG A 137 -7.76 -17.75 9.48
CA ARG A 137 -8.46 -18.86 8.82
C ARG A 137 -8.22 -18.94 7.32
N ILE A 138 -7.81 -17.81 6.71
CA ILE A 138 -7.58 -17.69 5.27
C ILE A 138 -6.11 -17.36 4.96
N ARG A 139 -5.23 -17.38 5.97
CA ARG A 139 -3.82 -17.01 5.84
C ARG A 139 -3.10 -17.83 4.77
N ASP A 140 -3.38 -19.13 4.74
CA ASP A 140 -2.79 -20.09 3.79
C ASP A 140 -3.26 -19.89 2.35
N ARG A 141 -4.33 -19.12 2.14
CA ARG A 141 -4.88 -18.75 0.83
C ARG A 141 -4.33 -17.42 0.31
N ALA A 142 -3.61 -16.65 1.14
CA ALA A 142 -3.05 -15.37 0.74
C ALA A 142 -1.81 -15.61 -0.16
N PHE A 143 -1.88 -15.14 -1.41
CA PHE A 143 -0.91 -15.47 -2.44
C PHE A 143 -0.51 -14.26 -3.31
N LEU A 144 0.81 -14.07 -3.47
CA LEU A 144 1.38 -13.12 -4.43
C LEU A 144 1.98 -13.90 -5.60
N LYS A 145 1.29 -13.89 -6.75
CA LYS A 145 1.71 -14.61 -7.95
C LYS A 145 2.74 -13.81 -8.73
N PHE A 146 4.01 -14.18 -8.63
CA PHE A 146 5.09 -13.53 -9.37
C PHE A 146 5.12 -13.93 -10.84
N VAL A 147 5.08 -12.93 -11.72
CA VAL A 147 5.35 -13.04 -13.14
C VAL A 147 6.76 -12.49 -13.38
N SER A 148 7.71 -13.41 -13.57
CA SER A 148 9.12 -13.12 -13.81
C SER A 148 9.50 -13.54 -15.23
N ASP A 149 9.11 -12.73 -16.21
CA ASP A 149 9.49 -12.88 -17.61
C ASP A 149 10.51 -11.79 -17.97
N GLU A 150 11.65 -12.17 -18.57
CA GLU A 150 12.67 -11.23 -19.04
C GLU A 150 12.12 -10.19 -20.03
N ALA A 151 11.01 -10.51 -20.73
CA ALA A 151 10.30 -9.55 -21.57
C ALA A 151 9.75 -8.34 -20.79
N MET A 152 9.65 -8.43 -19.46
CA MET A 152 9.24 -7.33 -18.57
C MET A 152 10.40 -6.44 -18.12
N ALA A 153 11.64 -6.74 -18.54
CA ALA A 153 12.81 -5.99 -18.10
C ALA A 153 12.79 -4.52 -18.54
N GLY A 154 12.80 -3.61 -17.56
CA GLY A 154 12.77 -2.16 -17.78
C GLY A 154 11.42 -1.64 -18.27
N GLU A 155 10.37 -2.46 -18.25
CA GLU A 155 9.07 -2.08 -18.77
C GLU A 155 8.35 -1.05 -17.88
N THR A 156 7.51 -0.25 -18.53
CA THR A 156 6.76 0.82 -17.86
C THR A 156 5.53 0.28 -17.12
N PRO A 157 4.98 1.01 -16.14
CA PRO A 157 3.73 0.61 -15.49
C PRO A 157 2.55 0.39 -16.45
N ALA A 158 2.45 1.19 -17.52
CA ALA A 158 1.41 0.99 -18.54
C ALA A 158 1.57 -0.36 -19.28
N ARG A 159 2.80 -0.83 -19.47
CA ARG A 159 3.06 -2.15 -20.05
C ARG A 159 2.76 -3.27 -19.07
N VAL A 160 3.06 -3.08 -17.78
CA VAL A 160 2.65 -4.00 -16.70
C VAL A 160 1.14 -4.14 -16.64
N ALA A 161 0.38 -3.03 -16.67
CA ALA A 161 -1.07 -3.06 -16.72
C ALA A 161 -1.60 -3.82 -17.95
N TYR A 162 -0.98 -3.63 -19.11
CA TYR A 162 -1.32 -4.39 -20.30
C TYR A 162 -1.02 -5.89 -20.16
N ALA A 163 0.13 -6.27 -19.61
CA ALA A 163 0.50 -7.66 -19.36
C ALA A 163 -0.45 -8.35 -18.37
N TYR A 164 -0.90 -7.62 -17.34
CA TYR A 164 -1.95 -8.09 -16.45
C TYR A 164 -3.25 -8.39 -17.20
N ARG A 165 -3.74 -7.46 -18.03
CA ARG A 165 -4.97 -7.68 -18.82
C ARG A 165 -4.84 -8.86 -19.77
N LEU A 166 -3.67 -9.05 -20.38
CA LEU A 166 -3.39 -10.21 -21.22
C LEU A 166 -3.42 -11.50 -20.39
N SER A 167 -2.76 -11.52 -19.23
CA SER A 167 -2.78 -12.66 -18.31
C SER A 167 -4.20 -12.97 -17.83
N ALA A 168 -5.02 -11.94 -17.57
CA ALA A 168 -6.41 -12.13 -17.16
C ALA A 168 -7.32 -12.61 -18.31
N ALA A 169 -6.99 -12.30 -19.57
CA ALA A 169 -7.79 -12.65 -20.75
C ALA A 169 -7.39 -13.99 -21.39
N GLU A 170 -6.08 -14.28 -21.50
CA GLU A 170 -5.57 -15.56 -22.03
C GLU A 170 -5.92 -16.76 -21.12
N MET A 171 -6.23 -16.47 -19.86
CA MET A 171 -6.67 -17.44 -18.87
C MET A 171 -8.21 -17.68 -18.90
N ASP A 172 -8.97 -17.02 -19.79
CA ASP A 172 -10.43 -17.21 -19.92
C ASP A 172 -10.80 -18.20 -21.05
N ASP A 173 -9.81 -18.72 -21.79
CA ASP A 173 -10.00 -19.69 -22.90
C ASP A 173 -10.14 -21.14 -22.37
N ASP A 174 -11.36 -21.56 -22.00
CA ASP A 174 -11.94 -22.93 -21.90
C ASP A 174 -11.14 -24.12 -21.29
N ALA A 175 -9.90 -23.93 -20.85
CA ALA A 175 -9.11 -24.90 -20.10
C ALA A 175 -9.15 -24.51 -18.61
N GLU A 176 -9.94 -25.22 -17.81
CA GLU A 176 -10.13 -24.92 -16.38
C GLU A 176 -8.82 -24.82 -15.57
N GLU A 177 -7.71 -25.38 -16.05
CA GLU A 177 -6.40 -25.35 -15.37
C GLU A 177 -5.64 -24.03 -15.50
N ASP A 178 -5.94 -23.19 -16.49
CA ASP A 178 -5.19 -21.95 -16.72
C ASP A 178 -5.93 -20.70 -16.24
N ARG A 179 -7.16 -20.81 -15.71
CA ARG A 179 -7.94 -19.63 -15.29
C ARG A 179 -7.34 -18.91 -14.10
N LEU A 180 -7.25 -17.58 -14.18
CA LEU A 180 -6.83 -16.79 -13.04
C LEU A 180 -7.91 -16.89 -11.96
N GLU A 181 -7.52 -17.35 -10.77
CA GLU A 181 -8.40 -17.45 -9.62
C GLU A 181 -9.13 -16.11 -9.37
N PRO A 182 -10.45 -16.11 -9.08
CA PRO A 182 -11.21 -14.88 -8.87
C PRO A 182 -10.58 -13.97 -7.81
N GLY A 183 -10.01 -14.56 -6.75
CA GLY A 183 -9.31 -13.83 -5.69
C GLY A 183 -8.02 -13.14 -6.12
N LEU A 184 -7.48 -13.44 -7.30
CA LEU A 184 -6.34 -12.76 -7.91
C LEU A 184 -6.75 -11.73 -8.98
N HIS A 185 -8.03 -11.70 -9.36
CA HIS A 185 -8.57 -10.77 -10.34
C HIS A 185 -8.95 -9.43 -9.68
N THR A 186 -7.95 -8.57 -9.49
CA THR A 186 -8.11 -7.27 -8.83
C THR A 186 -8.09 -6.10 -9.82
N ARG A 187 -8.48 -4.91 -9.35
CA ARG A 187 -8.41 -3.64 -10.11
C ARG A 187 -7.00 -3.04 -10.14
N MET A 188 -6.06 -3.61 -9.40
CA MET A 188 -4.67 -3.15 -9.36
C MET A 188 -3.73 -4.35 -9.29
N CYS A 189 -2.73 -4.38 -10.16
CA CYS A 189 -1.64 -5.35 -10.10
C CYS A 189 -0.42 -4.73 -9.42
N LEU A 190 0.57 -5.54 -9.07
CA LEU A 190 1.78 -5.07 -8.40
C LEU A 190 2.98 -5.08 -9.36
N MET A 191 3.87 -4.11 -9.20
CA MET A 191 5.10 -3.97 -9.96
C MET A 191 6.29 -3.85 -9.01
N VAL A 192 7.31 -4.68 -9.22
CA VAL A 192 8.57 -4.66 -8.45
C VAL A 192 9.72 -4.25 -9.37
N ASP A 193 10.20 -3.02 -9.15
CA ASP A 193 11.40 -2.48 -9.76
C ASP A 193 12.57 -2.40 -8.75
N GLU A 194 13.70 -1.82 -9.16
CA GLU A 194 14.88 -1.68 -8.31
C GLU A 194 14.58 -0.96 -6.99
N GLU A 195 13.74 0.08 -7.03
CA GLU A 195 13.38 0.88 -5.85
C GLU A 195 12.62 0.04 -4.83
N CYS A 196 11.65 -0.77 -5.30
CA CYS A 196 10.90 -1.69 -4.45
C CYS A 196 11.82 -2.73 -3.80
N MET A 197 12.74 -3.32 -4.57
CA MET A 197 13.67 -4.32 -4.03
C MET A 197 14.59 -3.74 -2.97
N ARG A 198 15.13 -2.54 -3.20
CA ARG A 198 15.97 -1.83 -2.22
C ARG A 198 15.18 -1.44 -0.97
N SER A 199 13.91 -1.06 -1.11
CA SER A 199 13.06 -0.71 0.03
C SER A 199 12.92 -1.84 1.05
N VAL A 200 13.00 -3.10 0.59
CA VAL A 200 12.99 -4.30 1.43
C VAL A 200 14.40 -4.63 1.93
N VAL A 201 15.35 -4.80 1.01
CA VAL A 201 16.68 -5.35 1.34
C VAL A 201 17.53 -4.39 2.18
N ASP A 202 17.36 -3.09 1.98
CA ASP A 202 18.11 -2.05 2.70
C ASP A 202 17.31 -1.49 3.90
N ALA A 203 16.16 -2.09 4.25
CA ALA A 203 15.31 -1.65 5.35
C ALA A 203 16.06 -1.67 6.68
N LYS A 204 15.96 -0.56 7.42
CA LYS A 204 16.53 -0.41 8.77
C LYS A 204 15.48 0.17 9.70
N PRO A 205 15.62 -0.03 11.03
CA PRO A 205 14.78 0.66 12.01
C PRO A 205 14.76 2.17 11.73
N GLY A 206 13.57 2.76 11.60
CA GLY A 206 13.38 4.19 11.30
C GLY A 206 13.41 4.56 9.80
N SER A 207 13.69 3.62 8.90
CA SER A 207 13.50 3.83 7.46
C SER A 207 12.01 3.80 7.08
N PRO A 208 11.61 4.39 5.94
CA PRO A 208 10.25 4.23 5.41
C PRO A 208 9.87 2.75 5.28
N ALA A 209 8.58 2.44 5.44
CA ALA A 209 8.09 1.07 5.34
C ALA A 209 8.46 0.44 3.98
N PRO A 210 8.90 -0.83 3.95
CA PRO A 210 9.12 -1.54 2.69
C PRO A 210 7.85 -1.59 1.85
N PHE A 211 7.98 -1.38 0.54
CA PHE A 211 6.82 -1.17 -0.35
C PHE A 211 6.96 -1.86 -1.70
N ILE A 212 5.81 -2.02 -2.36
CA ILE A 212 5.69 -2.40 -3.77
C ILE A 212 4.82 -1.36 -4.47
N LYS A 213 4.98 -1.17 -5.79
CA LYS A 213 4.16 -0.24 -6.55
C LYS A 213 2.87 -0.93 -6.99
N ALA A 214 1.72 -0.40 -6.57
CA ALA A 214 0.44 -0.76 -7.15
C ALA A 214 0.24 -0.03 -8.47
N VAL A 215 -0.22 -0.76 -9.49
CA VAL A 215 -0.45 -0.28 -10.85
C VAL A 215 -1.90 -0.50 -11.22
N ASP A 216 -2.58 0.57 -11.62
CA ASP A 216 -3.96 0.50 -12.10
C ASP A 216 -4.04 -0.35 -13.37
N VAL A 217 -4.89 -1.37 -13.37
CA VAL A 217 -4.99 -2.30 -14.51
C VAL A 217 -5.59 -1.65 -15.75
N THR A 218 -6.20 -0.47 -15.64
CA THR A 218 -6.73 0.32 -16.76
C THR A 218 -5.72 1.35 -17.30
N LEU A 219 -4.54 1.46 -16.68
CA LEU A 219 -3.49 2.36 -17.13
C LEU A 219 -3.09 2.05 -18.59
N GLY A 220 -2.99 3.11 -19.39
CA GLY A 220 -2.68 3.03 -20.82
C GLY A 220 -3.89 2.73 -21.71
N GLU A 221 -5.01 2.25 -21.16
CA GLU A 221 -6.28 2.12 -21.87
C GLU A 221 -7.18 3.34 -21.65
N GLN A 222 -7.21 3.86 -20.42
CA GLN A 222 -8.00 5.02 -20.04
C GLN A 222 -7.11 6.14 -19.49
N ARG A 223 -7.63 7.37 -19.57
CA ARG A 223 -6.98 8.52 -18.94
C ARG A 223 -7.39 8.59 -17.48
N LEU A 224 -6.43 8.32 -16.59
CA LEU A 224 -6.64 8.39 -15.15
C LEU A 224 -6.54 9.83 -14.64
N SER A 225 -7.15 10.07 -13.48
CA SER A 225 -7.08 11.33 -12.73
C SER A 225 -5.76 11.50 -11.96
N TYR A 226 -4.96 10.44 -11.91
CA TYR A 226 -3.67 10.35 -11.22
C TYR A 226 -2.64 9.64 -12.13
N SER A 227 -1.43 9.41 -11.63
CA SER A 227 -0.31 8.79 -12.37
C SER A 227 -0.59 7.36 -12.86
N GLY A 228 -1.58 6.67 -12.26
CA GLY A 228 -1.84 5.25 -12.47
C GLY A 228 -0.98 4.31 -11.61
N THR A 229 -0.11 4.87 -10.76
CA THR A 229 0.73 4.09 -9.86
C THR A 229 0.96 4.80 -8.52
N PHE A 230 1.03 4.04 -7.43
CA PHE A 230 1.47 4.53 -6.13
C PHE A 230 2.12 3.43 -5.29
N LYS A 231 2.86 3.81 -4.25
CA LYS A 231 3.56 2.89 -3.34
C LYS A 231 2.59 2.34 -2.30
N VAL A 232 2.67 1.04 -2.02
CA VAL A 232 1.87 0.35 -1.00
C VAL A 232 2.80 -0.43 -0.09
N ALA A 233 2.65 -0.26 1.22
CA ALA A 233 3.42 -0.99 2.21
C ALA A 233 3.12 -2.50 2.12
N ILE A 234 4.16 -3.33 2.09
CA ILE A 234 4.02 -4.78 1.91
C ILE A 234 3.18 -5.39 3.04
N ALA A 235 3.42 -4.98 4.28
CA ALA A 235 2.68 -5.42 5.46
C ALA A 235 1.18 -5.06 5.43
N SER A 236 0.77 -4.14 4.55
CA SER A 236 -0.62 -3.71 4.42
C SER A 236 -1.34 -4.31 3.21
N LEU A 237 -0.65 -5.09 2.36
CA LEU A 237 -1.22 -5.60 1.10
C LEU A 237 -2.49 -6.44 1.32
N ILE A 238 -2.41 -7.44 2.21
CA ILE A 238 -3.52 -8.38 2.43
C ILE A 238 -4.54 -7.82 3.41
N THR A 239 -4.07 -7.21 4.50
CA THR A 239 -4.94 -6.87 5.63
C THR A 239 -5.65 -5.54 5.49
N LYS A 240 -5.18 -4.66 4.59
CA LYS A 240 -5.78 -3.33 4.39
C LYS A 240 -6.03 -3.05 2.92
N PHE A 241 -5.03 -3.21 2.06
CA PHE A 241 -5.10 -2.77 0.67
C PHE A 241 -6.07 -3.60 -0.15
N TYR A 242 -6.03 -4.92 0.00
CA TYR A 242 -6.94 -5.83 -0.68
C TYR A 242 -8.41 -5.55 -0.29
N PRO A 243 -8.81 -5.50 1.00
CA PRO A 243 -10.16 -5.07 1.39
C PRO A 243 -10.54 -3.68 0.85
N ALA A 244 -9.63 -2.70 0.94
CA ALA A 244 -9.89 -1.37 0.43
C ALA A 244 -10.13 -1.35 -1.09
N LEU A 245 -9.47 -2.23 -1.83
CA LEU A 245 -9.68 -2.46 -3.25
C LEU A 245 -10.96 -3.23 -3.58
N LEU A 246 -11.61 -3.89 -2.63
CA LEU A 246 -12.95 -4.44 -2.84
C LEU A 246 -14.01 -3.36 -2.64
N ASP A 247 -13.84 -2.50 -1.63
CA ASP A 247 -14.85 -1.52 -1.23
C ASP A 247 -14.81 -0.20 -2.02
N CYS A 248 -13.65 0.20 -2.56
CA CYS A 248 -13.54 1.50 -3.22
C CYS A 248 -14.39 1.55 -4.50
N GLN A 249 -14.93 2.72 -4.87
CA GLN A 249 -15.64 2.83 -6.14
C GLN A 249 -14.67 3.05 -7.30
N ASP A 250 -13.62 3.83 -7.04
CA ASP A 250 -12.58 4.22 -7.99
C ASP A 250 -11.22 4.07 -7.31
N THR A 251 -10.22 3.56 -8.02
CA THR A 251 -8.86 3.34 -7.50
C THR A 251 -8.17 4.65 -7.11
N SER A 252 -8.57 5.79 -7.69
CA SER A 252 -8.07 7.12 -7.31
C SER A 252 -8.41 7.52 -5.87
N GLU A 253 -9.39 6.86 -5.24
CA GLU A 253 -9.73 7.03 -3.82
C GLU A 253 -8.63 6.52 -2.89
N LEU A 254 -7.82 5.56 -3.36
CA LEU A 254 -6.75 4.94 -2.59
C LEU A 254 -5.41 5.63 -2.80
N VAL A 255 -5.32 6.62 -3.68
CA VAL A 255 -4.04 7.28 -4.00
C VAL A 255 -3.59 8.11 -2.79
N PRO A 256 -2.36 7.90 -2.29
CA PRO A 256 -1.78 8.73 -1.24
C PRO A 256 -1.76 10.23 -1.61
N PRO A 257 -1.78 11.13 -0.62
CA PRO A 257 -1.88 12.56 -0.87
C PRO A 257 -0.63 13.15 -1.54
N THR A 258 0.52 12.49 -1.40
CA THR A 258 1.79 12.86 -2.03
C THR A 258 2.35 11.68 -2.80
N GLU A 259 3.14 11.96 -3.85
CA GLU A 259 3.71 10.93 -4.72
C GLU A 259 4.71 10.01 -3.99
N ASP A 260 5.41 10.53 -2.99
CA ASP A 260 6.37 9.79 -2.17
C ASP A 260 5.72 9.05 -0.98
N ALA A 261 4.45 9.32 -0.67
CA ALA A 261 3.77 8.64 0.42
C ALA A 261 3.53 7.16 0.10
N ILE A 262 3.69 6.33 1.12
CA ILE A 262 3.47 4.89 1.05
C ILE A 262 2.10 4.61 1.66
N TRP A 263 1.21 4.03 0.86
CA TRP A 263 -0.12 3.66 1.31
C TRP A 263 -0.04 2.56 2.37
N GLY A 264 -0.73 2.76 3.50
CA GLY A 264 -0.77 1.78 4.58
C GLY A 264 0.52 1.65 5.39
N ALA A 265 1.47 2.60 5.24
CA ALA A 265 2.62 2.74 6.13
C ALA A 265 2.27 3.46 7.45
#